data_AF-A0A256XLC0-F1
#
_entry.id   AF-A0A256XLC0-F1
#
_cell.length_a   1.000
_cell.length_b   1.000
_cell.length_c   1.000
_cell.angle_alpha   90.00
_cell.angle_beta   90.00
_cell.angle_gamma   90.00
#
_symmetry.space_group_name_H-M   'P 1'
#
loop_
_entity.id
_entity.type
_entity.pdbx_description
1 polymer ?
#
loop_
_entity_poly.entity_id
_entity_poly.type
_entity_poly.pdbx_seq_one_letter_code
_entity_poly.pdbx_strand_id
1 'polypeptide(L)'
;MTNALCEQNPVLTGGQDCLEVKKMNRKISCILVMTLLIAININVISMENIIPMKVSLPDDELDQEQTNNCNYGWWIHNAQWLAQEFIPTKEILTRVFLQLFYKGFKEQVLTCSIRSHLEGNDLMSITINPHINREGYTNWIEFDFEDIVVIPGEKYYIILGSEEGESNYCYCWSYDVHDPRLCFLYLWI
;
A
#
# COMPACT_ATOMS: atom_id res chain seq x y z
N MET A 1 85.28 -56.33 -50.27
CA MET A 1 84.66 -56.27 -48.93
C MET A 1 83.18 -55.90 -49.13
N THR A 2 82.39 -56.74 -49.81
CA THR A 2 81.39 -57.71 -49.25
C THR A 2 80.45 -57.05 -48.24
N ASN A 3 79.26 -56.60 -48.66
CA ASN A 3 78.00 -57.34 -48.86
C ASN A 3 77.18 -57.52 -47.56
N ALA A 4 76.07 -56.78 -47.50
CA ALA A 4 74.68 -57.24 -47.48
C ALA A 4 74.16 -58.30 -46.44
N LEU A 5 72.98 -57.96 -45.89
CA LEU A 5 71.80 -58.79 -45.54
C LEU A 5 71.64 -59.50 -44.17
N CYS A 6 70.44 -59.26 -43.60
CA CYS A 6 69.43 -60.15 -42.97
C CYS A 6 68.94 -59.61 -41.61
N GLU A 7 67.71 -59.09 -41.44
CA GLU A 7 66.36 -59.67 -41.61
C GLU A 7 65.97 -60.65 -40.47
N GLN A 8 64.99 -60.24 -39.63
CA GLN A 8 63.73 -60.96 -39.36
C GLN A 8 62.80 -60.20 -38.38
N ASN A 9 61.58 -59.91 -38.87
CA ASN A 9 60.34 -59.56 -38.13
C ASN A 9 59.70 -60.84 -37.53
N PRO A 10 58.77 -60.77 -36.53
CA PRO A 10 57.31 -60.61 -36.78
C PRO A 10 56.62 -59.65 -35.77
N VAL A 11 55.72 -58.71 -36.15
CA VAL A 11 54.32 -58.81 -36.62
C VAL A 11 53.25 -58.79 -35.49
N LEU A 12 52.40 -57.74 -35.57
CA LEU A 12 50.99 -57.54 -35.12
C LEU A 12 50.68 -57.19 -33.65
N THR A 13 50.05 -56.02 -33.44
CA THR A 13 48.60 -55.89 -33.17
C THR A 13 48.17 -54.43 -33.29
N GLY A 14 47.17 -54.13 -34.13
CA GLY A 14 46.62 -52.78 -34.28
C GLY A 14 45.23 -52.86 -34.91
N GLY A 15 44.19 -52.97 -34.08
CA GLY A 15 42.84 -53.19 -34.59
C GLY A 15 41.70 -53.27 -33.57
N GLN A 16 41.79 -52.65 -32.39
CA GLN A 16 40.67 -52.63 -31.43
C GLN A 16 40.22 -51.23 -30.95
N ASP A 17 41.04 -50.18 -31.06
CA ASP A 17 40.71 -48.88 -30.44
C ASP A 17 39.72 -47.98 -31.23
N CYS A 18 39.58 -48.15 -32.56
CA CYS A 18 38.76 -47.23 -33.36
C CYS A 18 37.24 -47.49 -33.29
N LEU A 19 36.81 -48.68 -32.85
CA LEU A 19 35.40 -49.06 -32.82
C LEU A 19 34.69 -48.65 -31.52
N GLU A 20 35.39 -48.58 -30.39
CA GLU A 20 34.82 -48.13 -29.12
C GLU A 20 34.57 -46.62 -29.09
N VAL A 21 35.49 -45.82 -29.64
CA VAL A 21 35.36 -44.35 -29.70
C VAL A 21 34.12 -43.92 -30.50
N LYS A 22 33.81 -44.61 -31.60
CA LYS A 22 32.65 -44.29 -32.45
C LYS A 22 31.32 -44.64 -31.78
N LYS A 23 31.30 -45.68 -30.94
CA LYS A 23 30.12 -46.12 -30.17
C LYS A 23 29.85 -45.23 -28.96
N MET A 24 30.90 -44.67 -28.37
CA MET A 24 30.84 -43.70 -27.26
C MET A 24 30.28 -42.34 -27.71
N ASN A 25 30.66 -41.86 -28.89
CA ASN A 25 30.19 -40.57 -29.44
C ASN A 25 28.68 -40.56 -29.76
N ARG A 26 28.11 -41.71 -30.14
CA ARG A 26 26.66 -41.83 -30.40
C ARG A 26 25.82 -41.79 -29.11
N LYS A 27 26.33 -42.35 -28.00
CA LYS A 27 25.64 -42.31 -26.70
C LYS A 27 25.70 -40.92 -26.06
N ILE A 28 26.84 -40.24 -26.14
CA ILE A 28 27.02 -38.87 -25.61
C ILE A 28 26.15 -37.88 -26.38
N SER A 29 26.06 -38.00 -27.71
CA SER A 29 25.18 -37.16 -28.52
C SER A 29 23.69 -37.32 -28.17
N CYS A 30 23.22 -38.54 -27.90
CA CYS A 30 21.84 -38.76 -27.46
C CYS A 30 21.54 -38.14 -26.08
N ILE A 31 22.48 -38.19 -25.13
CA ILE A 31 22.28 -37.60 -23.80
C ILE A 31 22.17 -36.07 -23.89
N LEU A 32 23.04 -35.42 -24.68
CA LEU A 32 23.03 -33.97 -24.85
C LEU A 32 21.76 -33.45 -25.53
N VAL A 33 21.26 -34.16 -26.54
CA VAL A 33 20.00 -33.80 -27.23
C VAL A 33 18.80 -34.01 -26.32
N MET A 34 18.79 -35.05 -25.49
CA MET A 34 17.70 -35.30 -24.53
C MET A 34 17.70 -34.27 -23.39
N THR A 35 18.86 -33.84 -22.89
CA THR A 35 18.95 -32.76 -21.89
C THR A 35 18.50 -31.40 -22.46
N LEU A 36 18.74 -31.15 -23.75
CA LEU A 36 18.31 -29.91 -24.41
C LEU A 36 16.77 -29.87 -24.60
N LEU A 37 16.14 -31.02 -24.88
CA LEU A 37 14.68 -31.12 -25.02
C LEU A 37 13.93 -30.95 -23.69
N ILE A 38 14.54 -31.33 -22.56
CA ILE A 38 13.98 -31.09 -21.22
C ILE A 38 14.09 -29.60 -20.85
N ALA A 39 15.19 -28.93 -21.21
CA ALA A 39 15.39 -27.50 -20.91
C ALA A 39 14.39 -26.58 -21.64
N ILE A 40 13.92 -26.97 -22.83
CA ILE A 40 12.91 -26.19 -23.58
C ILE A 40 11.52 -26.27 -22.90
N ASN A 41 11.25 -27.30 -22.10
CA ASN A 41 9.96 -27.48 -21.42
C ASN A 41 9.83 -26.75 -20.06
N ILE A 42 10.87 -26.08 -19.56
CA ILE A 42 10.80 -25.37 -18.26
C ILE A 42 10.42 -23.89 -18.43
N ASN A 43 10.46 -23.35 -19.66
CA ASN A 43 10.06 -21.95 -19.93
C ASN A 43 8.58 -21.74 -20.27
N VAL A 44 7.74 -22.76 -20.07
CA VAL A 44 6.27 -22.62 -20.14
C VAL A 44 5.68 -22.94 -18.78
N ILE A 45 6.13 -22.21 -17.75
CA ILE A 45 5.27 -21.97 -16.59
C ILE A 45 4.54 -20.69 -16.92
N SER A 46 3.29 -20.89 -17.34
CA SER A 46 2.28 -19.87 -17.51
C SER A 46 2.37 -18.83 -16.40
N MET A 47 2.34 -17.54 -16.74
CA MET A 47 1.84 -16.53 -15.83
C MET A 47 0.49 -17.04 -15.34
N GLU A 48 0.43 -17.49 -14.09
CA GLU A 48 -0.84 -17.74 -13.46
C GLU A 48 -1.64 -16.45 -13.57
N ASN A 49 -2.85 -16.56 -14.11
CA ASN A 49 -3.84 -15.51 -14.05
C ASN A 49 -3.96 -15.10 -12.58
N ILE A 50 -3.33 -13.98 -12.22
CA ILE A 50 -3.74 -13.24 -11.03
C ILE A 50 -5.13 -12.77 -11.39
N ILE A 51 -6.13 -13.59 -11.05
CA ILE A 51 -7.48 -13.10 -10.84
C ILE A 51 -7.27 -11.91 -9.91
N PRO A 52 -7.65 -10.67 -10.29
CA PRO A 52 -7.66 -9.60 -9.30
C PRO A 52 -8.55 -10.14 -8.20
N MET A 53 -7.94 -10.52 -7.08
CA MET A 53 -8.67 -10.87 -5.89
C MET A 53 -9.50 -9.62 -5.66
N LYS A 54 -10.80 -9.73 -5.91
CA LYS A 54 -11.76 -8.81 -5.33
C LYS A 54 -11.60 -9.10 -3.85
N VAL A 55 -10.64 -8.40 -3.23
CA VAL A 55 -10.57 -8.26 -1.78
C VAL A 55 -11.99 -7.83 -1.47
N SER A 56 -12.76 -8.73 -0.87
CA SER A 56 -13.96 -8.31 -0.19
C SER A 56 -13.41 -7.32 0.82
N LEU A 57 -13.68 -6.03 0.59
CA LEU A 57 -13.44 -5.02 1.60
C LEU A 57 -13.93 -5.62 2.92
N PRO A 58 -13.09 -5.61 3.98
CA PRO A 58 -13.59 -5.89 5.31
C PRO A 58 -14.92 -5.16 5.50
N ASP A 59 -15.86 -5.77 6.22
CA ASP A 59 -17.08 -5.07 6.57
C ASP A 59 -16.68 -3.82 7.35
N ASP A 60 -17.23 -2.66 6.96
CA ASP A 60 -16.81 -1.36 7.48
C ASP A 60 -16.83 -1.36 9.01
N GLU A 61 -15.66 -1.33 9.65
CA GLU A 61 -15.58 -1.41 11.12
C GLU A 61 -15.17 -0.07 11.71
N LEU A 62 -15.92 0.37 12.73
CA LEU A 62 -15.61 1.54 13.52
C LEU A 62 -14.35 1.30 14.36
N ASP A 63 -13.28 2.08 14.15
CA ASP A 63 -12.05 1.97 14.94
C ASP A 63 -12.17 2.74 16.27
N GLN A 64 -12.59 4.01 16.21
CA GLN A 64 -12.65 4.93 17.36
C GLN A 64 -13.85 5.88 17.23
N GLU A 65 -14.43 6.34 18.35
CA GLU A 65 -15.60 7.25 18.39
C GLU A 65 -15.61 8.26 19.56
N GLN A 66 -16.16 9.46 19.31
CA GLN A 66 -16.37 10.47 20.35
C GLN A 66 -17.69 10.17 21.02
N THR A 67 -17.63 9.85 22.30
CA THR A 67 -18.82 9.49 23.07
C THR A 67 -19.52 10.71 23.67
N ASN A 68 -18.83 11.84 23.82
CA ASN A 68 -19.33 13.05 24.48
C ASN A 68 -18.99 14.32 23.70
N ASN A 69 -19.83 15.34 23.81
CA ASN A 69 -19.49 16.69 23.39
C ASN A 69 -19.91 17.69 24.45
N CYS A 70 -19.26 18.86 24.48
CA CYS A 70 -19.61 19.94 25.39
C CYS A 70 -20.41 21.06 24.71
N ASN A 71 -20.87 20.86 23.47
CA ASN A 71 -21.49 21.88 22.61
C ASN A 71 -20.61 23.12 22.35
N TYR A 72 -19.28 22.98 22.51
CA TYR A 72 -18.29 23.96 22.12
C TYR A 72 -17.42 23.41 20.99
N GLY A 73 -16.82 24.32 20.22
CA GLY A 73 -15.93 23.97 19.13
C GLY A 73 -14.86 25.03 18.90
N TRP A 74 -13.76 24.64 18.26
CA TRP A 74 -12.71 25.54 17.83
C TRP A 74 -12.95 26.00 16.39
N TRP A 75 -12.70 27.29 16.13
CA TRP A 75 -12.94 27.90 14.84
C TRP A 75 -11.93 27.42 13.78
N ILE A 76 -12.40 27.20 12.56
CA ILE A 76 -11.60 26.81 11.41
C ILE A 76 -11.62 27.95 10.39
N HIS A 77 -10.48 28.60 10.20
CA HIS A 77 -10.35 29.68 9.22
C HIS A 77 -8.94 29.70 8.64
N ASN A 78 -8.72 30.52 7.61
CA ASN A 78 -7.46 30.63 6.86
C ASN A 78 -6.17 30.78 7.69
N ALA A 79 -6.24 31.26 8.93
CA ALA A 79 -5.10 31.44 9.82
C ALA A 79 -5.08 30.45 11.01
N GLN A 80 -6.05 29.54 11.08
CA GLN A 80 -6.17 28.56 12.16
C GLN A 80 -6.64 27.22 11.62
N TRP A 81 -5.70 26.29 11.56
CA TRP A 81 -5.93 24.89 11.25
C TRP A 81 -5.89 24.11 12.55
N LEU A 82 -6.72 23.08 12.63
CA LEU A 82 -6.87 22.26 13.82
C LEU A 82 -6.27 20.88 13.57
N ALA A 83 -5.71 20.29 14.61
CA ALA A 83 -5.13 18.97 14.55
C ALA A 83 -5.62 18.14 15.73
N GLN A 84 -5.90 16.87 15.48
CA GLN A 84 -6.19 15.90 16.52
C GLN A 84 -5.30 14.66 16.34
N GLU A 85 -4.69 14.23 17.44
CA GLU A 85 -3.92 12.99 17.51
C GLU A 85 -4.84 11.77 17.64
N PHE A 86 -4.50 10.67 16.98
CA PHE A 86 -5.13 9.36 17.17
C PHE A 86 -4.10 8.23 17.01
N ILE A 87 -4.45 7.04 17.50
CA ILE A 87 -3.62 5.83 17.42
C ILE A 87 -4.51 4.72 16.86
N PRO A 88 -4.45 4.40 15.55
CA PRO A 88 -5.35 3.42 14.95
C PRO A 88 -5.11 2.03 15.53
N THR A 89 -6.16 1.22 15.62
CA THR A 89 -6.04 -0.20 16.03
C THR A 89 -6.06 -1.16 14.84
N LYS A 90 -6.22 -0.61 13.64
CA LYS A 90 -6.43 -1.33 12.38
C LYS A 90 -5.50 -0.79 11.29
N GLU A 91 -5.26 -1.61 10.27
CA GLU A 91 -4.21 -1.35 9.27
C GLU A 91 -4.66 -0.48 8.10
N ILE A 92 -5.97 -0.35 7.86
CA ILE A 92 -6.52 0.39 6.73
C ILE A 92 -7.45 1.47 7.28
N LEU A 93 -7.37 2.70 6.78
CA LEU A 93 -8.31 3.78 7.08
C LEU A 93 -9.02 4.19 5.80
N THR A 94 -10.36 4.23 5.82
CA THR A 94 -11.15 4.62 4.63
C THR A 94 -11.86 5.96 4.78
N ARG A 95 -12.31 6.31 5.99
CA ARG A 95 -12.96 7.62 6.20
C ARG A 95 -12.87 8.15 7.62
N VAL A 96 -13.07 9.47 7.76
CA VAL A 96 -13.27 10.14 9.05
C VAL A 96 -14.63 10.85 9.10
N PHE A 97 -15.34 10.83 10.22
CA PHE A 97 -16.53 11.67 10.43
C PHE A 97 -16.26 12.73 11.47
N LEU A 98 -16.25 14.00 11.11
CA LEU A 98 -16.00 15.08 12.06
C LEU A 98 -17.29 15.78 12.45
N GLN A 99 -17.47 16.04 13.75
CA GLN A 99 -18.63 16.74 14.26
C GLN A 99 -18.45 18.26 14.13
N LEU A 100 -19.12 18.85 13.14
CA LEU A 100 -18.97 20.26 12.79
C LEU A 100 -20.28 21.04 12.99
N PHE A 101 -20.16 22.31 13.31
CA PHE A 101 -21.23 23.30 13.18
C PHE A 101 -20.65 24.57 12.56
N TYR A 102 -21.49 25.53 12.17
CA TYR A 102 -21.02 26.81 11.65
C TYR A 102 -21.63 27.98 12.41
N LYS A 103 -20.95 29.11 12.33
CA LYS A 103 -21.40 30.42 12.80
C LYS A 103 -21.36 31.41 11.63
N GLY A 104 -22.39 32.25 11.53
CA GLY A 104 -22.59 33.18 10.43
C GLY A 104 -23.10 32.50 9.16
N PHE A 105 -22.71 32.97 7.99
CA PHE A 105 -23.09 32.40 6.70
C PHE A 105 -21.84 32.13 5.86
N LYS A 106 -21.54 30.86 5.54
CA LYS A 106 -20.65 30.55 4.42
C LYS A 106 -20.68 29.07 3.99
N GLU A 107 -20.75 28.85 2.68
CA GLU A 107 -20.25 27.66 2.00
C GLU A 107 -18.72 27.73 1.96
N GLN A 108 -18.05 27.21 3.00
CA GLN A 108 -16.59 27.22 3.12
C GLN A 108 -16.07 25.84 2.75
N VAL A 109 -15.07 25.81 1.86
CA VAL A 109 -14.38 24.57 1.50
C VAL A 109 -13.47 24.15 2.66
N LEU A 110 -13.62 22.92 3.12
CA LEU A 110 -12.81 22.32 4.17
C LEU A 110 -11.87 21.26 3.59
N THR A 111 -10.64 21.27 4.05
CA THR A 111 -9.62 20.27 3.73
C THR A 111 -9.34 19.44 4.97
N CYS A 112 -9.53 18.12 4.87
CA CYS A 112 -9.18 17.15 5.90
C CYS A 112 -8.01 16.30 5.42
N SER A 113 -6.94 16.25 6.20
CA SER A 113 -5.73 15.48 5.89
C SER A 113 -5.37 14.52 7.00
N ILE A 114 -4.78 13.38 6.64
CA ILE A 114 -4.17 12.43 7.57
C ILE A 114 -2.65 12.55 7.48
N ARG A 115 -1.96 12.66 8.62
CA ARG A 115 -0.49 12.75 8.69
C ARG A 115 0.10 11.77 9.70
N SER A 116 1.31 11.29 9.45
CA SER A 116 2.10 10.56 10.44
C SER A 116 2.81 11.49 11.45
N HIS A 117 2.98 12.76 11.10
CA HIS A 117 3.62 13.78 11.93
C HIS A 117 2.87 15.10 11.79
N LEU A 118 2.74 15.88 12.87
CA LEU A 118 1.95 17.12 12.89
C LEU A 118 2.39 18.12 11.80
N GLU A 119 3.69 18.33 11.65
CA GLU A 119 4.31 19.21 10.65
C GLU A 119 4.80 18.46 9.39
N GLY A 120 4.40 17.19 9.24
CA GLY A 120 4.76 16.35 8.11
C GLY A 120 3.91 16.61 6.87
N ASN A 121 4.25 15.89 5.80
CA ASN A 121 3.41 15.84 4.60
C ASN A 121 2.12 15.06 4.87
N ASP A 122 1.08 15.38 4.11
CA ASP A 122 -0.16 14.62 4.07
C ASP A 122 0.11 13.22 3.51
N LEU A 123 -0.31 12.19 4.25
CA LEU A 123 -0.42 10.82 3.72
C LEU A 123 -1.57 10.75 2.72
N MET A 124 -2.66 11.45 3.05
CA MET A 124 -3.85 11.63 2.22
C MET A 124 -4.55 12.92 2.63
N SER A 125 -5.31 13.50 1.70
CA SER A 125 -6.09 14.70 1.93
C SER A 125 -7.32 14.69 1.02
N ILE A 126 -8.45 15.13 1.54
CA ILE A 126 -9.66 15.39 0.76
C ILE A 126 -10.18 16.78 1.06
N THR A 127 -10.78 17.40 0.05
CA THR A 127 -11.38 18.72 0.14
C THR A 127 -12.86 18.64 -0.24
N ILE A 128 -13.73 19.12 0.66
CA ILE A 128 -15.19 19.09 0.48
C ILE A 128 -15.81 20.45 0.79
N ASN A 129 -17.04 20.67 0.32
CA ASN A 129 -17.88 21.79 0.75
C ASN A 129 -19.06 21.22 1.57
N PRO A 130 -18.98 21.21 2.92
CA PRO A 130 -19.96 20.54 3.74
C PRO A 130 -21.27 21.33 3.82
N HIS A 131 -22.40 20.65 3.62
CA HIS A 131 -23.71 21.28 3.71
C HIS A 131 -24.31 21.09 5.12
N ILE A 132 -24.41 22.18 5.89
CA ILE A 132 -25.12 22.21 7.17
C ILE A 132 -26.29 23.17 7.03
N ASN A 133 -27.51 22.68 7.23
CA ASN A 133 -28.75 23.38 6.88
C ASN A 133 -29.13 24.52 7.86
N ARG A 134 -28.46 24.60 9.02
CA ARG A 134 -28.81 25.53 10.09
C ARG A 134 -27.60 25.92 10.94
N GLU A 135 -27.46 27.22 11.18
CA GLU A 135 -26.38 27.79 12.00
C GLU A 135 -26.45 27.27 13.43
N GLY A 136 -25.28 26.98 14.01
CA GLY A 136 -25.15 26.39 15.35
C GLY A 136 -25.67 24.96 15.47
N TYR A 137 -26.25 24.38 14.40
CA TYR A 137 -26.63 22.98 14.40
C TYR A 137 -25.41 22.12 14.12
N THR A 138 -25.18 21.16 15.00
CA THR A 138 -24.05 20.26 14.92
C THR A 138 -24.41 19.06 14.04
N ASN A 139 -23.54 18.72 13.09
CA ASN A 139 -23.71 17.60 12.19
C ASN A 139 -22.42 16.79 12.06
N TRP A 140 -22.57 15.48 11.84
CA TRP A 140 -21.44 14.62 11.50
C TRP A 140 -21.16 14.73 10.00
N ILE A 141 -19.96 15.16 9.66
CA ILE A 141 -19.52 15.36 8.29
C ILE A 141 -18.51 14.28 7.94
N GLU A 142 -18.83 13.49 6.93
CA GLU A 142 -17.99 12.44 6.40
C GLU A 142 -16.92 13.01 5.46
N PHE A 143 -15.69 12.55 5.64
CA PHE A 143 -14.55 12.77 4.77
C PHE A 143 -14.06 11.38 4.37
N ASP A 144 -14.53 10.92 3.21
CA ASP A 144 -14.21 9.62 2.61
C ASP A 144 -13.00 9.78 1.69
N PHE A 145 -11.92 9.04 1.96
CA PHE A 145 -10.68 9.12 1.20
C PHE A 145 -10.29 7.75 0.63
N GLU A 146 -9.34 7.75 -0.30
CA GLU A 146 -8.76 6.48 -0.77
C GLU A 146 -8.13 5.73 0.41
N ASP A 147 -8.33 4.41 0.46
CA ASP A 147 -7.81 3.51 1.50
C ASP A 147 -6.33 3.77 1.78
N ILE A 148 -6.02 4.11 3.03
CA ILE A 148 -4.65 4.40 3.47
C ILE A 148 -4.18 3.27 4.37
N VAL A 149 -3.01 2.71 4.06
CA VAL A 149 -2.36 1.73 4.95
C VAL A 149 -1.58 2.46 6.05
N VAL A 150 -1.92 2.16 7.30
CA VAL A 150 -1.30 2.68 8.53
C VAL A 150 -0.76 1.54 9.39
N ILE A 151 0.09 1.87 10.36
CA ILE A 151 0.63 0.89 11.31
C ILE A 151 -0.18 0.98 12.61
N PRO A 152 -0.92 -0.08 13.01
CA PRO A 152 -1.64 -0.08 14.27
C PRO A 152 -0.72 0.19 15.47
N GLY A 153 -1.18 1.00 16.41
CA GLY A 153 -0.42 1.37 17.61
C GLY A 153 0.57 2.52 17.41
N GLU A 154 0.82 2.96 16.18
CA GLU A 154 1.58 4.18 15.90
C GLU A 154 0.71 5.44 15.96
N LYS A 155 1.34 6.60 16.10
CA LYS A 155 0.64 7.88 16.25
C LYS A 155 0.40 8.55 14.90
N TYR A 156 -0.81 9.05 14.70
CA TYR A 156 -1.23 9.80 13.51
C TYR A 156 -2.03 11.05 13.90
N TYR A 157 -2.27 11.92 12.91
CA TYR A 157 -2.96 13.18 13.09
C TYR A 157 -4.01 13.37 12.01
N ILE A 158 -5.22 13.76 12.42
CA ILE A 158 -6.22 14.36 11.53
C ILE A 158 -6.00 15.87 11.57
N ILE A 159 -5.82 16.47 10.41
CA ILE A 159 -5.68 17.91 10.25
C ILE A 159 -6.92 18.41 9.52
N LEU A 160 -7.63 19.36 10.11
CA LEU A 160 -8.79 20.01 9.50
C LEU A 160 -8.52 21.49 9.35
N GLY A 161 -8.66 21.98 8.12
CA GLY A 161 -8.36 23.36 7.76
C GLY A 161 -9.25 23.88 6.66
N SER A 162 -9.06 25.15 6.35
CA SER A 162 -9.65 25.81 5.21
C SER A 162 -8.74 26.96 4.79
N GLU A 163 -8.57 27.16 3.50
CA GLU A 163 -7.93 28.36 2.94
C GLU A 163 -8.85 29.60 2.99
N GLU A 164 -10.10 29.37 3.38
CA GLU A 164 -11.15 30.36 3.42
C GLU A 164 -11.61 30.63 4.86
N GLY A 165 -12.55 31.54 5.03
CA GLY A 165 -13.24 31.80 6.30
C GLY A 165 -12.64 32.96 7.09
N GLU A 166 -13.48 33.54 7.93
CA GLU A 166 -13.11 34.64 8.83
C GLU A 166 -13.57 34.28 10.24
N SER A 167 -13.01 34.94 11.26
CA SER A 167 -13.29 34.62 12.68
C SER A 167 -14.78 34.68 13.08
N ASN A 168 -15.62 35.37 12.31
CA ASN A 168 -17.07 35.44 12.54
C ASN A 168 -17.91 34.61 11.57
N TYR A 169 -17.29 34.01 10.55
CA TYR A 169 -17.92 33.29 9.44
C TYR A 169 -17.11 32.03 9.13
N CYS A 170 -17.26 30.99 9.94
CA CYS A 170 -16.45 29.78 9.87
C CYS A 170 -17.19 28.54 10.38
N TYR A 171 -16.68 27.38 9.94
CA TYR A 171 -16.96 26.11 10.62
C TYR A 171 -16.21 26.03 11.94
N CYS A 172 -16.77 25.23 12.85
CA CYS A 172 -16.23 24.92 14.15
C CYS A 172 -16.14 23.40 14.30
N TRP A 173 -14.98 22.90 14.73
CA TRP A 173 -14.82 21.50 15.10
C TRP A 173 -15.17 21.32 16.58
N SER A 174 -16.20 20.52 16.84
CA SER A 174 -16.69 20.25 18.20
C SER A 174 -15.67 19.43 19.01
N TYR A 175 -15.63 19.65 20.33
CA TYR A 175 -14.77 18.91 21.25
C TYR A 175 -15.45 18.57 22.58
N ASP A 176 -14.80 17.74 23.40
CA ASP A 176 -15.14 17.53 24.81
C ASP A 176 -14.06 18.17 25.73
N VAL A 177 -14.49 19.07 26.61
CA VAL A 177 -13.60 19.71 27.61
C VAL A 177 -13.04 18.72 28.64
N HIS A 178 -13.74 17.62 28.87
CA HIS A 178 -13.31 16.59 29.82
C HIS A 178 -12.36 15.58 29.19
N ASP A 179 -12.15 15.71 27.88
CA ASP A 179 -11.26 14.85 27.17
C ASP A 179 -10.44 15.63 26.13
N PRO A 180 -9.26 16.15 26.54
CA PRO A 180 -8.40 16.91 25.64
C PRO A 180 -7.79 16.05 24.52
N ARG A 181 -8.05 14.74 24.51
CA ARG A 181 -7.64 13.80 23.45
C ARG A 181 -8.82 13.33 22.59
N LEU A 182 -10.06 13.44 23.09
CA LEU A 182 -11.25 13.00 22.40
C LEU A 182 -12.03 14.16 21.74
N CYS A 183 -11.73 14.35 20.46
CA CYS A 183 -12.72 14.70 19.44
C CYS A 183 -12.94 13.52 18.49
N PHE A 184 -13.10 12.28 18.99
CA PHE A 184 -13.15 11.15 18.07
C PHE A 184 -14.27 11.19 17.00
N LEU A 185 -13.76 11.12 15.80
CA LEU A 185 -14.36 10.68 14.56
C LEU A 185 -15.32 9.51 14.69
N TYR A 186 -16.23 9.30 13.75
CA TYR A 186 -16.44 7.92 13.30
C TYR A 186 -15.37 7.58 12.26
N LEU A 187 -14.42 6.69 12.58
CA LEU A 187 -13.43 6.20 11.62
C LEU A 187 -13.91 4.84 11.13
N TRP A 188 -14.34 4.76 9.87
CA TRP A 188 -14.76 3.47 9.29
C TRP A 188 -13.64 2.96 8.39
N ILE A 189 -13.59 1.63 8.24
CA ILE A 189 -12.56 0.89 7.51
C ILE A 189 -13.22 0.00 6.49
#